data_AF-A0A0H5QPQ2-F1
#
_entry.id   AF-A0A0H5QPQ2-F1
#
_cell.length_a   1.000
_cell.length_b   1.000
_cell.length_c   1.000
_cell.angle_alpha   90.00
_cell.angle_beta   90.00
_cell.angle_gamma   90.00
#
_symmetry.space_group_name_H-M   'P 1'
#
loop_
_entity.id
_entity.type
_entity.pdbx_description
1 polymer ?
#
loop_
_entity_poly.entity_id
_entity_poly.type
_entity_poly.pdbx_seq_one_letter_code
_entity_poly.pdbx_strand_id
1 'polypeptide(L)'
;ADLAASYTAYINDLDHVQSALIKVRTKRKHEIQNLECGLPLQSVQSYLIMPVQRIPRFMLMLNTMLSDSNEHPNTILVDTIQSALDHVKQAATALNDAKRESELRQILTAISPTTDFDPFLDGRRLIRHGPIFQNRHRSIGNRVPTICFLFNDAICITNSKYKIKTQFPLSSPVVVSTFIQSDSSWRY
;
A
#
# COMPACT_ATOMS: atom_id res chain seq x y z
N ALA A 1 15.71 -16.32 13.62
CA ALA A 1 14.47 -15.60 13.27
C ALA A 1 14.77 -14.76 12.04
N ASP A 2 13.91 -14.81 11.02
CA ASP A 2 14.10 -14.08 9.77
C ASP A 2 13.90 -12.57 10.01
N LEU A 3 14.96 -11.78 9.82
CA LEU A 3 14.95 -10.33 10.06
C LEU A 3 13.93 -9.64 9.14
N ALA A 4 13.77 -10.14 7.91
CA ALA A 4 12.82 -9.61 6.95
C ALA A 4 11.37 -9.78 7.43
N ALA A 5 11.02 -10.97 7.94
CA ALA A 5 9.68 -11.24 8.48
C ALA A 5 9.34 -10.32 9.67
N SER A 6 10.31 -10.06 10.54
CA SER A 6 10.14 -9.16 11.69
C SER A 6 9.91 -7.71 11.24
N TYR A 7 10.61 -7.28 10.18
CA TYR A 7 10.46 -5.95 9.59
C TYR A 7 9.11 -5.78 8.89
N THR A 8 8.66 -6.81 8.15
CA THR A 8 7.34 -6.83 7.51
C THR A 8 6.22 -6.69 8.55
N ALA A 9 6.28 -7.44 9.64
CA ALA A 9 5.30 -7.35 10.72
C ALA A 9 5.25 -5.93 11.31
N TYR A 10 6.42 -5.33 11.57
CA TYR A 10 6.50 -3.96 12.07
C TYR A 10 5.85 -2.93 11.13
N ILE A 11 6.15 -2.99 9.82
CA ILE A 11 5.61 -2.06 8.81
C ILE A 11 4.09 -2.22 8.66
N ASN A 12 3.58 -3.46 8.77
CA ASN A 12 2.15 -3.72 8.68
C ASN A 12 1.39 -3.14 9.88
N ASP A 13 1.97 -3.21 11.09
CA ASP A 13 1.34 -2.71 12.32
C ASP A 13 1.57 -1.22 12.57
N LEU A 14 2.51 -0.59 11.88
CA LEU A 14 2.92 0.79 12.12
C LEU A 14 1.73 1.77 12.06
N ASP A 15 0.83 1.61 11.08
CA ASP A 15 -0.34 2.50 10.93
C ASP A 15 -1.30 2.38 12.11
N HIS A 16 -1.45 1.16 12.65
CA HIS A 16 -2.28 0.91 13.83
C HIS A 16 -1.66 1.54 15.08
N VAL A 17 -0.35 1.38 15.28
CA VAL A 17 0.38 1.99 16.39
C VAL A 17 0.33 3.52 16.30
N GLN A 18 0.53 4.10 15.11
CA GLN A 18 0.43 5.55 14.89
C GLN A 18 -0.99 6.05 15.20
N SER A 19 -2.02 5.35 14.73
CA SER A 19 -3.42 5.68 15.03
C SER A 19 -3.73 5.62 16.53
N ALA A 20 -3.19 4.62 17.23
CA ALA A 20 -3.31 4.51 18.69
C ALA A 20 -2.58 5.65 19.41
N LEU A 21 -1.37 6.00 18.97
CA LEU A 21 -0.59 7.10 19.52
C LEU A 21 -1.33 8.43 19.37
N ILE A 22 -1.95 8.70 18.22
CA ILE A 22 -2.78 9.90 18.00
C ILE A 22 -3.94 9.94 19.02
N LYS A 23 -4.63 8.81 19.23
CA LYS A 23 -5.73 8.72 20.22
C LYS A 23 -5.26 8.94 21.66
N VAL A 24 -4.06 8.50 22.01
CA VAL A 24 -3.51 8.74 23.35
C VAL A 24 -3.09 10.21 23.48
N ARG A 25 -2.48 10.79 22.45
CA ARG A 25 -2.05 12.20 22.42
C ARG A 25 -3.21 13.17 22.59
N THR A 26 -4.40 12.83 22.06
CA THR A 26 -5.61 13.64 22.27
C THR A 26 -6.15 13.54 23.70
N LYS A 27 -6.02 12.38 24.36
CA LYS A 27 -6.51 12.17 25.73
C LYS A 27 -5.54 12.64 26.82
N ARG A 28 -4.23 12.49 26.60
CA ARG A 28 -3.16 12.68 27.60
C ARG A 28 -2.06 13.59 27.07
N LYS A 29 -2.47 14.72 26.49
CA LYS A 29 -1.56 15.66 25.79
C LYS A 29 -0.36 16.08 26.65
N HIS A 30 -0.61 16.55 27.88
CA HIS A 30 0.43 17.07 28.76
C HIS A 30 1.40 15.98 29.25
N GLU A 31 0.90 14.79 29.59
CA GLU A 31 1.75 13.65 29.98
C GLU A 31 2.67 13.23 28.84
N ILE A 32 2.11 13.05 27.63
CA ILE A 32 2.88 12.68 26.43
C ILE A 32 3.92 13.76 26.12
N GLN A 33 3.53 15.03 26.16
CA GLN A 33 4.44 16.14 25.86
C GLN A 33 5.59 16.21 26.87
N ASN A 34 5.33 16.01 28.16
CA ASN A 34 6.38 15.98 29.19
C ASN A 34 7.37 14.83 28.97
N LEU A 35 6.88 13.65 28.55
CA LEU A 35 7.74 12.51 28.20
C LEU A 35 8.57 12.78 26.93
N GLU A 36 7.98 13.44 25.93
CA GLU A 36 8.62 13.72 24.65
C GLU A 36 9.65 14.86 24.71
N CYS A 37 9.47 15.84 25.61
CA CYS A 37 10.41 16.95 25.80
C CYS A 37 11.83 16.49 26.17
N GLY A 38 11.98 15.32 26.80
CA GLY A 38 13.28 14.74 27.13
C GLY A 38 13.91 13.90 26.01
N LEU A 39 13.21 13.69 24.89
CA LEU A 39 13.69 12.84 23.81
C LEU A 39 14.52 13.63 22.79
N PRO A 40 15.65 13.09 22.30
CA PRO A 40 16.44 13.71 21.23
C PRO A 40 15.65 14.06 19.97
N LEU A 41 14.70 13.20 19.58
CA LEU A 41 13.85 13.42 18.40
C LEU A 41 12.51 14.11 18.72
N GLN A 42 12.33 14.55 19.97
CA GLN A 42 11.20 15.34 20.48
C GLN A 42 9.79 14.74 20.26
N SER A 43 9.69 13.52 19.74
CA SER A 43 8.43 12.84 19.48
C SER A 43 8.64 11.34 19.39
N VAL A 44 7.75 10.58 20.04
CA VAL A 44 7.72 9.12 19.92
C VAL A 44 7.46 8.70 18.47
N GLN A 45 6.65 9.47 17.74
CA GLN A 45 6.37 9.22 16.32
C GLN A 45 7.64 9.26 15.46
N SER A 46 8.60 10.13 15.79
CA SER A 46 9.89 10.22 15.10
C SER A 46 10.71 8.93 15.26
N TYR A 47 10.60 8.23 16.38
CA TYR A 47 11.25 6.94 16.59
C TYR A 47 10.53 5.81 15.83
N LEU A 48 9.19 5.82 15.84
CA LEU A 48 8.38 4.79 15.19
C LEU A 48 8.59 4.74 13.66
N ILE A 49 8.94 5.85 13.03
CA ILE A 49 9.19 5.87 11.58
C ILE A 49 10.63 5.42 11.23
N MET A 50 11.56 5.35 12.19
CA MET A 50 12.97 5.04 11.92
C MET A 50 13.19 3.71 11.20
N PRO A 51 12.52 2.60 11.56
CA PRO A 51 12.74 1.33 10.88
C PRO A 51 12.42 1.42 9.39
N VAL A 52 11.34 2.11 9.01
CA VAL A 52 10.95 2.34 7.62
C VAL A 52 11.99 3.19 6.89
N GLN A 53 12.50 4.24 7.54
CA GLN A 53 13.51 5.13 6.97
C GLN A 53 14.90 4.51 6.84
N ARG A 54 15.15 3.41 7.55
CA ARG A 54 16.49 2.78 7.60
C ARG A 54 16.92 2.23 6.24
N ILE A 55 15.97 1.74 5.45
CA ILE A 55 16.23 1.14 4.13
C ILE A 55 16.68 2.21 3.12
N PRO A 56 15.94 3.32 2.92
CA PRO A 56 16.44 4.43 2.11
C PRO A 56 17.80 4.97 2.56
N ARG A 57 18.06 5.04 3.88
CA ARG A 57 19.34 5.50 4.41
C ARG A 57 20.51 4.59 4.00
N PHE A 58 20.34 3.28 4.07
CA PHE A 58 21.37 2.34 3.63
C PHE A 58 21.62 2.44 2.12
N MET A 59 20.57 2.58 1.33
CA MET A 59 20.73 2.80 -0.12
C MET A 59 21.54 4.06 -0.40
N LEU A 60 21.24 5.18 0.26
CA LEU A 60 21.98 6.43 0.07
C LEU A 60 23.46 6.27 0.46
N MET A 61 23.72 5.67 1.63
CA MET A 61 25.08 5.45 2.14
C MET A 61 25.93 4.55 1.23
N LEU A 62 25.34 3.47 0.70
CA LEU A 62 26.04 2.58 -0.22
C LEU A 62 26.30 3.27 -1.57
N ASN A 63 25.36 4.08 -2.06
CA ASN A 63 25.58 4.88 -3.27
C ASN A 63 26.70 5.93 -3.08
N THR A 64 26.76 6.61 -1.93
CA THR A 64 27.85 7.55 -1.65
C THR A 64 29.21 6.85 -1.60
N MET A 65 29.27 5.68 -0.95
CA MET A 65 30.50 4.87 -0.91
C MET A 65 30.95 4.41 -2.32
N LEU A 66 30.01 4.04 -3.20
CA LEU A 66 30.32 3.70 -4.60
C LEU A 66 30.87 4.91 -5.37
N SER A 67 30.25 6.07 -5.20
CA SER A 67 30.72 7.30 -5.84
C SER A 67 32.14 7.65 -5.42
N ASP A 68 32.45 7.60 -4.12
CA ASP A 68 33.78 7.89 -3.58
C ASP A 68 34.82 6.84 -3.99
N SER A 69 34.41 5.58 -4.18
CA SER A 69 35.29 4.49 -4.61
C SER A 69 35.77 4.62 -6.06
N ASN A 70 35.12 5.46 -6.89
CA ASN A 70 35.58 5.74 -8.25
C ASN A 70 36.90 6.53 -8.27
N GLU A 71 37.21 7.26 -7.19
CA GLU A 71 38.46 8.02 -7.07
C GLU A 71 39.66 7.10 -6.73
N HIS A 72 39.41 5.98 -6.06
CA HIS A 72 40.41 4.98 -5.68
C HIS A 72 39.86 3.55 -5.88
N PRO A 73 39.93 3.01 -7.11
CA PRO A 73 39.26 1.76 -7.45
C PRO A 73 39.96 0.56 -6.80
N ASN A 74 39.42 0.10 -5.67
CA ASN A 74 39.61 -1.26 -5.19
C ASN A 74 38.44 -2.11 -5.72
N THR A 75 38.68 -2.85 -6.80
CA THR A 75 37.64 -3.60 -7.52
C THR A 75 36.84 -4.54 -6.61
N ILE A 76 37.50 -5.19 -5.65
CA ILE A 76 36.87 -6.10 -4.68
C ILE A 76 35.90 -5.34 -3.76
N LEU A 77 36.27 -4.14 -3.32
CA LEU A 77 35.43 -3.29 -2.49
C LEU A 77 34.21 -2.80 -3.27
N VAL A 78 34.41 -2.36 -4.52
CA VAL A 78 33.33 -1.89 -5.40
C VAL A 78 32.29 -2.99 -5.64
N ASP A 79 32.72 -4.20 -5.99
CA ASP A 79 31.82 -5.34 -6.22
C ASP A 79 31.04 -5.71 -4.95
N THR A 80 31.69 -5.63 -3.78
CA THR A 80 31.06 -5.90 -2.49
C THR A 80 29.97 -4.87 -2.16
N ILE A 81 30.26 -3.59 -2.36
CA ILE A 81 29.30 -2.51 -2.11
C ILE A 81 28.13 -2.59 -3.11
N GLN A 82 28.40 -2.91 -4.37
CA GLN A 82 27.36 -3.10 -5.39
C GLN A 82 26.44 -4.27 -5.05
N SER A 83 27.00 -5.42 -4.65
CA SER A 83 26.21 -6.57 -4.19
C SER A 83 25.36 -6.24 -2.96
N ALA A 84 25.92 -5.51 -1.99
CA ALA A 84 25.18 -5.06 -0.81
C ALA A 84 24.03 -4.12 -1.19
N LEU A 85 24.24 -3.19 -2.13
CA LEU A 85 23.23 -2.28 -2.62
C LEU A 85 22.07 -3.04 -3.29
N ASP A 86 22.37 -4.07 -4.08
CA ASP A 86 21.35 -4.88 -4.74
C ASP A 86 20.53 -5.70 -3.73
N HIS A 87 21.15 -6.25 -2.68
CA HIS A 87 20.42 -6.89 -1.59
C HIS A 87 19.49 -5.93 -0.85
N VAL A 88 19.95 -4.70 -0.56
CA VAL A 88 19.11 -3.69 0.11
C VAL A 88 17.94 -3.27 -0.79
N LYS A 89 18.16 -3.13 -2.11
CA LYS A 89 17.09 -2.85 -3.08
C LYS A 89 16.06 -3.97 -3.13
N GLN A 90 16.51 -5.23 -3.20
CA GLN A 90 15.61 -6.39 -3.18
C GLN A 90 14.78 -6.43 -1.90
N ALA A 91 15.40 -6.18 -0.74
CA ALA A 91 14.68 -6.09 0.54
C ALA A 91 13.65 -4.95 0.53
N ALA A 92 13.99 -3.78 -0.03
CA ALA A 92 13.08 -2.65 -0.15
C ALA A 92 11.85 -3.00 -0.99
N THR A 93 12.05 -3.63 -2.15
CA THR A 93 10.97 -4.10 -3.02
C THR A 93 10.10 -5.14 -2.32
N ALA A 94 10.71 -6.15 -1.71
CA ALA A 94 9.97 -7.20 -1.00
C ALA A 94 9.10 -6.65 0.14
N LEU A 95 9.60 -5.68 0.89
CA LEU A 95 8.85 -5.04 1.97
C LEU A 95 7.69 -4.18 1.46
N ASN A 96 7.90 -3.45 0.35
CA ASN A 96 6.85 -2.68 -0.29
C ASN A 96 5.73 -3.58 -0.83
N ASP A 97 6.11 -4.68 -1.47
CA ASP A 97 5.16 -5.67 -1.99
C ASP A 97 4.39 -6.35 -0.85
N ALA A 98 5.07 -6.73 0.24
CA ALA A 98 4.43 -7.31 1.42
C ALA A 98 3.43 -6.34 2.09
N LYS A 99 3.76 -5.04 2.15
CA LYS A 99 2.84 -4.01 2.65
C LYS A 99 1.63 -3.86 1.73
N ARG A 100 1.85 -3.78 0.42
CA ARG A 100 0.79 -3.70 -0.60
C ARG A 100 -0.14 -4.91 -0.54
N GLU A 101 0.40 -6.11 -0.38
CA GLU A 101 -0.39 -7.33 -0.20
C GLU A 101 -1.20 -7.32 1.09
N SER A 102 -0.63 -6.83 2.19
CA SER A 102 -1.32 -6.71 3.47
C SER A 102 -2.51 -5.75 3.37
N GLU A 103 -2.31 -4.57 2.76
CA GLU A 103 -3.38 -3.59 2.52
C GLU A 103 -4.47 -4.17 1.61
N LEU A 104 -4.07 -4.84 0.53
CA LEU A 104 -5.01 -5.51 -0.36
C LEU A 104 -5.83 -6.57 0.39
N ARG A 105 -5.19 -7.42 1.20
CA ARG A 105 -5.86 -8.42 2.03
C ARG A 105 -6.85 -7.78 3.01
N GLN A 106 -6.49 -6.66 3.65
CA GLN A 106 -7.41 -5.92 4.51
C GLN A 106 -8.64 -5.42 3.73
N ILE A 107 -8.44 -4.87 2.53
CA ILE A 107 -9.54 -4.41 1.67
C ILE A 107 -10.45 -5.58 1.29
N LEU A 108 -9.87 -6.71 0.84
CA LEU A 108 -10.64 -7.90 0.46
C LEU A 108 -11.39 -8.50 1.66
N THR A 109 -10.81 -8.46 2.86
CA THR A 109 -11.47 -8.90 4.10
C THR A 109 -12.64 -7.97 4.47
N ALA A 110 -12.53 -6.68 4.17
CA ALA A 110 -13.60 -5.71 4.38
C ALA A 110 -14.76 -5.88 3.38
N ILE A 111 -14.51 -6.53 2.22
CA ILE A 111 -15.59 -6.90 1.30
C ILE A 111 -16.48 -7.91 2.02
N SER A 112 -17.69 -7.49 2.35
CA SER A 112 -18.67 -8.35 3.00
C SER A 112 -18.96 -9.52 2.07
N PRO A 113 -18.60 -10.77 2.42
CA PRO A 113 -18.94 -11.92 1.60
C PRO A 113 -20.47 -12.02 1.54
N THR A 114 -20.99 -12.20 0.34
CA THR A 114 -22.37 -12.65 0.13
C THR A 114 -22.34 -14.17 -0.02
N THR A 115 -23.51 -14.83 0.08
CA THR A 115 -23.61 -16.27 -0.21
C THR A 115 -23.03 -16.64 -1.58
N ASP A 116 -23.01 -15.67 -2.50
CA ASP A 116 -22.69 -15.89 -3.90
C ASP A 116 -21.32 -15.31 -4.31
N PHE A 117 -20.56 -14.74 -3.38
CA PHE A 117 -19.24 -14.17 -3.68
C PHE A 117 -18.26 -14.26 -2.52
N ASP A 118 -17.23 -15.09 -2.73
CA ASP A 118 -16.04 -15.16 -1.89
C ASP A 118 -14.84 -14.51 -2.58
N PRO A 119 -14.28 -13.40 -2.07
CA PRO A 119 -13.07 -12.78 -2.60
C PRO A 119 -11.83 -13.69 -2.56
N PHE A 120 -11.82 -14.72 -1.71
CA PHE A 120 -10.69 -15.62 -1.46
C PHE A 120 -10.84 -17.00 -2.11
N LEU A 121 -11.81 -17.16 -3.01
CA LEU A 121 -12.01 -18.41 -3.76
C LEU A 121 -10.71 -18.83 -4.48
N ASP A 122 -10.36 -20.12 -4.40
CA ASP A 122 -9.18 -20.64 -5.08
C ASP A 122 -9.20 -20.32 -6.58
N GLY A 123 -8.07 -19.81 -7.08
CA GLY A 123 -7.93 -19.37 -8.48
C GLY A 123 -8.51 -17.99 -8.80
N ARG A 124 -9.21 -17.33 -7.86
CA ARG A 124 -9.64 -15.93 -8.01
C ARG A 124 -8.50 -14.99 -7.67
N ARG A 125 -8.17 -14.08 -8.60
CA ARG A 125 -7.13 -13.07 -8.44
C ARG A 125 -7.68 -11.69 -8.76
N LEU A 126 -7.51 -10.74 -7.84
CA LEU A 126 -7.81 -9.35 -8.11
C LEU A 126 -6.81 -8.78 -9.13
N ILE A 127 -7.31 -8.27 -10.25
CA ILE A 127 -6.53 -7.62 -11.30
C ILE A 127 -6.44 -6.11 -11.03
N ARG A 128 -7.56 -5.48 -10.67
CA ARG A 128 -7.62 -4.02 -10.46
C ARG A 128 -8.77 -3.66 -9.52
N HIS A 129 -8.62 -2.56 -8.80
CA HIS A 129 -9.73 -1.95 -8.06
C HIS A 129 -9.63 -0.43 -8.10
N GLY A 130 -10.75 0.25 -7.83
CA GLY A 130 -10.76 1.70 -7.73
C GLY A 130 -12.15 2.32 -7.66
N PRO A 131 -12.23 3.62 -7.34
CA PRO A 131 -13.48 4.35 -7.35
C PRO A 131 -14.01 4.49 -8.79
N ILE A 132 -15.29 4.23 -8.99
CA ILE A 132 -16.01 4.44 -10.24
C ILE A 132 -17.35 5.14 -9.98
N PHE A 133 -17.89 5.78 -11.02
CA PHE A 133 -19.23 6.33 -11.01
C PHE A 133 -20.19 5.37 -11.71
N GLN A 134 -21.14 4.81 -10.97
CA GLN A 134 -22.17 3.94 -11.52
C GLN A 134 -23.36 4.78 -12.00
N ASN A 135 -23.70 4.69 -13.29
CA ASN A 135 -24.96 5.21 -13.83
C ASN A 135 -26.08 4.22 -13.50
N ARG A 136 -27.12 4.68 -12.80
CA ARG A 136 -28.32 3.86 -12.57
C ARG A 136 -29.31 4.07 -13.71
N HIS A 137 -29.74 2.97 -14.34
CA HIS A 137 -30.63 2.92 -15.51
C HIS A 137 -31.92 3.74 -15.37
N ARG A 138 -32.38 4.02 -14.15
CA ARG A 138 -33.65 4.72 -13.88
C ARG A 138 -33.54 6.23 -13.61
N SER A 139 -32.35 6.82 -13.67
CA SER A 139 -32.19 8.24 -13.37
C SER A 139 -31.01 8.84 -14.12
N ILE A 140 -31.29 9.47 -15.26
CA ILE A 140 -30.37 10.35 -15.97
C ILE A 140 -29.85 11.40 -14.96
N GLY A 141 -28.52 11.48 -14.82
CA GLY A 141 -27.84 12.47 -13.96
C GLY A 141 -27.40 11.98 -12.57
N ASN A 142 -27.97 10.89 -12.02
CA ASN A 142 -27.59 10.40 -10.70
C ASN A 142 -26.45 9.37 -10.77
N ARG A 143 -25.21 9.87 -10.84
CA ARG A 143 -23.98 9.08 -10.71
C ARG A 143 -23.72 8.78 -9.25
N VAL A 144 -23.68 7.49 -8.89
CA VAL A 144 -23.35 7.08 -7.53
C VAL A 144 -21.87 6.75 -7.44
N PRO A 145 -21.08 7.40 -6.56
CA PRO A 145 -19.71 6.98 -6.31
C PRO A 145 -19.72 5.59 -5.66
N THR A 146 -18.98 4.67 -6.25
CA THR A 146 -18.90 3.25 -5.86
C THR A 146 -17.48 2.76 -6.04
N ILE A 147 -17.14 1.60 -5.45
CA ILE A 147 -15.82 0.99 -5.61
C ILE A 147 -16.00 -0.27 -6.46
N CYS A 148 -15.23 -0.37 -7.54
CA CYS A 148 -15.20 -1.52 -8.42
C CYS A 148 -13.98 -2.38 -8.11
N PHE A 149 -14.18 -3.69 -8.12
CA PHE A 149 -13.16 -4.72 -8.01
C PHE A 149 -13.25 -5.62 -9.25
N LEU A 150 -12.19 -5.64 -10.04
CA LEU A 150 -12.02 -6.50 -11.19
C LEU A 150 -11.16 -7.69 -10.80
N PHE A 151 -11.76 -8.87 -10.79
CA PHE A 151 -11.08 -10.16 -10.65
C PHE A 151 -10.86 -10.77 -12.03
N ASN A 152 -10.10 -11.86 -12.10
CA ASN A 152 -9.89 -12.63 -13.33
C ASN A 152 -11.14 -13.37 -13.83
N ASP A 153 -12.11 -13.60 -12.96
CA ASP A 153 -13.33 -14.37 -13.24
C ASP A 153 -14.63 -13.57 -13.03
N ALA A 154 -14.56 -12.42 -12.35
CA ALA A 154 -15.74 -11.62 -12.00
C ALA A 154 -15.43 -10.13 -11.83
N ILE A 155 -16.46 -9.30 -11.95
CA ILE A 155 -16.46 -7.89 -11.55
C ILE A 155 -17.41 -7.76 -10.36
N CYS A 156 -16.94 -7.12 -9.28
CA CYS A 156 -17.74 -6.84 -8.10
C CYS A 156 -17.81 -5.32 -7.87
N ILE A 157 -19.03 -4.78 -7.76
CA ILE A 157 -19.27 -3.38 -7.42
C ILE A 157 -19.77 -3.32 -5.99
N THR A 158 -19.12 -2.48 -5.19
CA THR A 158 -19.43 -2.29 -3.77
C THR A 158 -19.82 -0.85 -3.46
N ASN A 159 -20.41 -0.62 -2.30
CA ASN A 159 -20.56 0.71 -1.73
C ASN A 159 -19.27 1.18 -1.02
N SER A 160 -19.29 2.39 -0.45
CA SER A 160 -18.16 2.93 0.34
C SER A 160 -17.84 2.16 1.62
N LYS A 161 -18.70 1.22 2.03
CA LYS A 161 -18.50 0.31 3.18
C LYS A 161 -18.15 -1.11 2.72
N TYR A 162 -17.69 -1.28 1.47
CA TYR A 162 -17.33 -2.56 0.86
C TYR A 162 -18.43 -3.63 0.87
N LYS A 163 -19.70 -3.25 1.02
CA LYS A 163 -20.84 -4.17 0.81
C LYS A 163 -21.09 -4.33 -0.68
N ILE A 164 -21.16 -5.58 -1.12
CA ILE A 164 -21.45 -5.94 -2.51
C ILE A 164 -22.85 -5.45 -2.88
N LYS A 165 -22.94 -4.71 -4.00
CA LYS A 165 -24.19 -4.23 -4.59
C LYS A 165 -24.58 -5.07 -5.79
N THR A 166 -23.63 -5.34 -6.66
CA THR A 166 -23.83 -6.08 -7.91
C THR A 166 -22.53 -6.80 -8.27
N GLN A 167 -22.66 -8.02 -8.79
CA GLN A 167 -21.55 -8.81 -9.31
C GLN A 167 -21.86 -9.30 -10.72
N PHE A 168 -20.83 -9.42 -11.56
CA PHE A 168 -20.94 -9.92 -12.92
C PHE A 168 -19.84 -10.94 -13.18
N PRO A 169 -20.16 -12.19 -13.54
CA PRO A 169 -19.13 -13.12 -13.99
C PRO A 169 -18.57 -12.64 -15.33
N LEU A 170 -17.25 -12.77 -15.52
CA LEU A 170 -16.56 -12.42 -16.76
C LEU A 170 -16.81 -13.43 -17.89
N SER A 171 -17.51 -14.54 -17.63
CA SER A 171 -18.02 -15.45 -18.65
C SER A 171 -19.28 -14.96 -19.35
N SER A 172 -20.01 -13.99 -18.78
CA SER A 172 -21.24 -13.41 -19.36
C SER A 172 -21.24 -11.92 -19.75
N PRO A 173 -20.12 -11.16 -19.79
CA PRO A 173 -20.18 -9.75 -20.12
C PRO A 173 -20.26 -9.58 -21.65
N VAL A 174 -21.36 -9.01 -22.12
CA VAL A 174 -21.35 -8.27 -23.38
C VAL A 174 -20.68 -6.94 -23.08
N VAL A 175 -19.38 -6.83 -23.41
CA VAL A 175 -18.65 -5.57 -23.35
C VAL A 175 -19.18 -4.68 -24.49
N VAL A 176 -20.10 -3.77 -24.18
CA VAL A 176 -20.42 -2.67 -25.08
C VAL A 176 -19.54 -1.49 -24.69
N SER A 177 -18.37 -1.40 -25.32
CA SER A 177 -17.49 -0.23 -25.16
C SER A 177 -18.06 0.94 -25.95
N THR A 178 -18.89 1.77 -25.32
CA THR A 178 -19.08 3.14 -25.83
C THR A 178 -17.97 3.99 -25.20
N PHE A 179 -16.88 4.17 -25.96
CA PHE A 179 -15.88 5.18 -25.63
C PHE A 179 -16.52 6.55 -25.80
N ILE A 180 -16.97 7.16 -24.71
CA ILE A 180 -17.12 8.61 -24.69
C ILE A 180 -15.71 9.13 -24.46
N GLN A 181 -15.05 9.49 -25.57
CA GLN A 181 -13.82 10.26 -25.56
C GLN A 181 -14.15 11.61 -24.89
N SER A 182 -14.02 11.68 -23.56
CA SER A 182 -14.08 12.96 -22.87
C SER A 182 -12.77 13.67 -23.12
N ASP A 183 -12.89 14.71 -23.92
CA ASP A 183 -11.93 15.70 -24.34
C ASP A 183 -10.71 15.92 -23.42
N SER A 184 -9.59 16.05 -24.11
CA SER A 184 -8.23 16.35 -23.68
C SER A 184 -8.08 17.53 -22.71
N SER A 185 -7.67 17.28 -21.46
CA SER A 185 -6.88 18.24 -20.67
C SER A 185 -6.21 17.62 -19.43
N TRP A 186 -5.27 16.69 -19.64
CA TRP A 186 -4.21 16.47 -18.65
C TRP A 186 -2.88 16.80 -19.31
N ARG A 187 -2.43 18.05 -19.10
CA ARG A 187 -1.05 18.45 -19.40
C ARG A 187 -0.17 18.01 -18.22
N TYR A 188 1.00 17.51 -18.60
CA TYR A 188 2.11 16.99 -17.81
C TYR A 188 2.46 17.81 -16.57
#